data_AF-A0AB35T2K9-F1
#
_entry.id   AF-A0AB35T2K9-F1
#
_cell.length_a   1.000
_cell.length_b   1.000
_cell.length_c   1.000
_cell.angle_alpha   90.00
_cell.angle_beta   90.00
_cell.angle_gamma   90.00
#
_symmetry.space_group_name_H-M   'P 1'
#
loop_
_entity.id
_entity.type
_entity.pdbx_description
1 polymer ?
#
loop_
_entity_poly.entity_id
_entity_poly.type
_entity_poly.pdbx_seq_one_letter_code
_entity_poly.pdbx_strand_id
1 'polypeptide(L)'
;MSATDAAEERAGELGVDLSTVEGTGADGNITVEDVERTADEQGKVVATEGAIEKTEELGVNLENVEGTGAHGRITVEDVEKAAKEQDGE
;
A
#
# COMPACT_ATOMS: atom_id res chain seq x y z
N MET A 1 7.82 -2.91 -23.28
CA MET A 1 7.70 -3.26 -21.86
C MET A 1 6.83 -4.49 -21.80
N SER A 2 7.35 -5.57 -21.22
CA SER A 2 6.60 -6.81 -21.00
C SER A 2 6.63 -7.13 -19.51
N ALA A 3 5.58 -7.72 -18.99
CA ALA A 3 5.60 -8.24 -17.63
C ALA A 3 6.20 -9.66 -17.63
N THR A 4 6.82 -10.03 -16.52
CA THR A 4 7.18 -11.44 -16.28
C THR A 4 5.93 -12.22 -15.90
N ASP A 5 5.87 -13.53 -16.20
CA ASP A 5 4.70 -14.36 -15.86
C ASP A 5 4.32 -14.26 -14.37
N ALA A 6 5.33 -14.20 -13.49
CA ALA A 6 5.12 -14.03 -12.06
C ALA A 6 4.53 -12.66 -11.70
N ALA A 7 4.90 -11.60 -12.41
CA ALA A 7 4.33 -10.27 -12.22
C ALA A 7 2.88 -10.20 -12.72
N GLU A 8 2.55 -10.87 -13.83
CA GLU A 8 1.18 -10.97 -14.32
C GLU A 8 0.26 -11.68 -13.33
N GLU A 9 0.72 -12.81 -12.76
CA GLU A 9 -0.02 -13.53 -11.73
C GLU A 9 -0.27 -12.65 -10.51
N ARG A 10 0.78 -11.99 -10.01
CA ARG A 10 0.69 -11.10 -8.85
C ARG A 10 -0.20 -9.89 -9.09
N ALA A 11 -0.17 -9.32 -10.29
CA ALA A 11 -1.02 -8.20 -10.64
C ALA A 11 -2.50 -8.59 -10.67
N GLY A 12 -2.81 -9.80 -11.17
CA GLY A 12 -4.16 -10.35 -11.13
C GLY A 12 -4.66 -10.61 -9.70
N GLU A 13 -3.80 -11.10 -8.81
CA GLU A 13 -4.13 -11.32 -7.39
C GLU A 13 -4.41 -10.00 -6.64
N LEU A 14 -3.60 -8.98 -6.91
CA LEU A 14 -3.67 -7.68 -6.23
C LEU A 14 -4.65 -6.71 -6.91
N GLY A 15 -5.14 -7.05 -8.10
CA GLY A 15 -5.99 -6.17 -8.91
C GLY A 15 -5.26 -4.94 -9.44
N VAL A 16 -3.95 -5.06 -9.65
CA VAL A 16 -3.07 -4.00 -10.16
C VAL A 16 -3.09 -4.00 -11.67
N ASP A 17 -3.23 -2.83 -12.28
CA ASP A 17 -3.12 -2.68 -13.73
C ASP A 17 -1.65 -2.60 -14.14
N LEU A 18 -1.14 -3.62 -14.82
CA LEU A 18 0.25 -3.66 -15.30
C LEU A 18 0.59 -2.51 -16.26
N SER A 19 -0.40 -1.91 -16.92
CA SER A 19 -0.17 -0.77 -17.82
C SER A 19 0.19 0.49 -17.06
N THR A 20 -0.13 0.56 -15.76
CA THR A 20 0.23 1.67 -14.86
C THR A 20 1.48 1.37 -14.02
N VAL A 21 2.03 0.17 -14.12
CA VAL A 21 3.22 -0.26 -13.37
C VAL A 21 4.48 0.13 -14.12
N GLU A 22 5.38 0.85 -13.46
CA GLU A 22 6.71 1.12 -14.00
C GLU A 22 7.61 -0.11 -13.80
N GLY A 23 7.95 -0.81 -14.88
CA GLY A 23 8.82 -1.98 -14.82
C GLY A 23 10.29 -1.59 -14.69
N THR A 24 10.91 -1.94 -13.57
CA THR A 24 12.33 -1.67 -13.29
C THR A 24 13.26 -2.85 -13.60
N GLY A 25 12.72 -3.97 -14.08
CA GLY A 25 13.46 -5.17 -14.42
C GLY A 25 14.40 -5.03 -15.62
N ALA A 26 15.17 -6.09 -15.88
CA ALA A 26 16.06 -6.15 -17.05
C ALA A 26 15.29 -5.85 -18.34
N ASP A 27 15.83 -4.95 -19.17
CA ASP A 27 15.19 -4.44 -20.40
C ASP A 27 13.89 -3.63 -20.18
N GLY A 28 13.62 -3.17 -18.95
CA GLY A 28 12.40 -2.42 -18.61
C GLY A 28 11.16 -3.32 -18.54
N ASN A 29 11.35 -4.56 -18.07
CA ASN A 29 10.27 -5.50 -17.83
C ASN A 29 9.66 -5.28 -16.44
N ILE A 30 8.35 -5.54 -16.32
CA ILE A 30 7.64 -5.44 -15.05
C ILE A 30 7.91 -6.69 -14.22
N THR A 31 8.45 -6.48 -13.03
CA THR A 31 8.75 -7.53 -12.05
C THR A 31 7.67 -7.59 -10.98
N VAL A 32 7.66 -8.68 -10.20
CA VAL A 32 6.75 -8.82 -9.06
C VAL A 32 6.90 -7.66 -8.09
N GLU A 33 8.13 -7.24 -7.80
CA GLU A 33 8.41 -6.12 -6.90
C GLU A 33 7.80 -4.80 -7.41
N ASP A 34 7.81 -4.58 -8.73
CA ASP A 34 7.19 -3.38 -9.33
C ASP A 34 5.67 -3.41 -9.16
N VAL A 35 5.05 -4.58 -9.33
CA VAL A 35 3.62 -4.79 -9.13
C VAL A 35 3.23 -4.61 -7.67
N GLU A 36 3.98 -5.22 -6.74
CA GLU A 36 3.73 -5.10 -5.31
C GLU A 36 3.88 -3.65 -4.84
N ARG A 37 4.93 -2.95 -5.29
CA ARG A 37 5.10 -1.51 -5.03
C ARG A 37 3.93 -0.70 -5.59
N THR A 38 3.51 -0.97 -6.82
CA THR A 38 2.41 -0.25 -7.45
C THR A 38 1.06 -0.59 -6.79
N ALA A 39 0.88 -1.80 -6.26
CA ALA A 39 -0.28 -2.16 -5.45
C ALA A 39 -0.37 -1.33 -4.17
N ASP A 40 0.78 -1.13 -3.53
CA ASP A 40 0.95 -0.32 -2.33
C ASP A 40 0.68 1.17 -2.63
N GLU A 41 1.28 1.68 -3.73
CA GLU A 41 1.14 3.07 -4.18
C GLU A 41 -0.25 3.41 -4.75
N GLN A 42 -0.97 2.44 -5.35
CA GLN A 42 -2.34 2.67 -5.86
C GLN A 42 -3.38 2.86 -4.76
N GLY A 43 -2.97 2.96 -3.50
CA GLY A 43 -3.70 3.75 -2.51
C GLY A 43 -5.06 3.17 -2.15
N LYS A 44 -5.25 1.86 -2.35
CA LYS A 44 -6.37 1.18 -1.70
C LYS A 44 -5.97 0.94 -0.27
N VAL A 45 -5.84 2.03 0.51
CA VAL A 45 -5.50 2.11 1.93
C VAL A 45 -5.99 0.84 2.63
N VAL A 46 -5.11 -0.16 2.72
CA VAL A 46 -5.48 -1.43 3.31
C VAL A 46 -5.28 -1.20 4.78
N ALA A 47 -6.36 -0.91 5.49
CA ALA A 47 -6.34 -0.76 6.94
C ALA A 47 -7.03 -1.96 7.58
N THR A 48 -6.56 -2.36 8.76
CA THR A 48 -7.30 -3.33 9.58
C THR A 48 -8.60 -2.70 10.09
N GLU A 49 -9.66 -3.49 10.36
CA GLU A 49 -10.92 -2.95 10.89
C GLU A 49 -10.71 -2.09 12.14
N GLY A 50 -9.82 -2.53 13.04
CA GLY A 50 -9.46 -1.74 14.22
C GLY A 50 -8.78 -0.41 13.89
N ALA A 51 -7.95 -0.36 12.84
CA ALA A 51 -7.29 0.88 12.43
C ALA A 51 -8.30 1.89 11.88
N ILE A 52 -9.29 1.43 11.11
CA ILE A 52 -10.39 2.26 10.59
C ILE A 52 -11.21 2.85 11.75
N GLU A 53 -11.62 2.01 12.70
CA GLU A 53 -12.34 2.48 13.90
C GLU A 53 -11.52 3.52 14.67
N LYS A 54 -10.20 3.30 14.79
CA LYS A 54 -9.30 4.21 15.49
C LYS A 54 -9.13 5.55 14.77
N THR A 55 -9.13 5.55 13.44
CA THR A 55 -9.08 6.80 12.68
C THR A 55 -10.32 7.66 12.87
N GLU A 56 -11.51 7.05 12.95
CA GLU A 56 -12.75 7.78 13.24
C GLU A 56 -12.78 8.32 14.68
N GLU A 57 -12.26 7.55 15.64
CA GLU A 57 -12.17 7.97 17.04
C GLU A 57 -11.19 9.14 17.23
N LEU A 58 -10.04 9.10 16.58
CA LEU A 58 -8.95 10.06 16.75
C LEU A 58 -8.95 11.18 15.70
N GLY A 59 -9.81 11.10 14.69
CA GLY A 59 -9.87 12.08 13.58
C GLY A 59 -8.66 12.05 12.65
N VAL A 60 -7.95 10.91 12.57
CA VAL A 60 -6.75 10.73 11.76
C VAL A 60 -7.13 10.35 10.32
N ASN A 61 -6.49 10.96 9.32
CA ASN A 61 -6.66 10.52 7.93
C ASN A 61 -5.71 9.36 7.61
N LEU A 62 -6.25 8.19 7.25
CA LEU A 62 -5.50 7.01 6.85
C LEU A 62 -4.54 7.26 5.67
N GLU A 63 -4.85 8.21 4.78
CA GLU A 63 -3.96 8.57 3.66
C GLU A 63 -2.62 9.14 4.13
N ASN A 64 -2.58 9.71 5.34
CA ASN A 64 -1.37 10.26 5.95
C ASN A 64 -0.74 9.29 6.96
N VAL A 65 -1.25 8.06 7.06
CA VAL A 65 -0.73 7.05 7.98
C VAL A 65 0.11 6.06 7.20
N GLU A 66 1.39 5.95 7.57
CA GLU A 66 2.27 4.91 7.06
C GLU A 66 1.88 3.56 7.67
N GLY A 67 1.41 2.62 6.85
CA GLY A 67 1.05 1.28 7.29
C GLY A 67 2.26 0.38 7.43
N THR A 68 2.57 -0.06 8.64
CA THR A 68 3.72 -0.95 8.90
C THR A 68 3.34 -2.43 9.00
N GLY A 69 2.04 -2.74 8.88
CA GLY A 69 1.52 -4.10 8.91
C GLY A 69 1.89 -4.93 7.68
N ALA A 70 1.51 -6.20 7.72
CA ALA A 70 1.82 -7.15 6.65
C ALA A 70 1.30 -6.65 5.29
N HIS A 71 2.18 -6.53 4.30
CA HIS A 71 1.90 -6.01 2.96
C HIS A 71 1.47 -4.52 2.98
N GLY A 72 2.11 -3.68 3.81
CA GLY A 72 1.84 -2.23 3.88
C GLY A 72 0.52 -1.88 4.56
N ARG A 73 -0.08 -2.84 5.27
CA ARG A 73 -1.40 -2.66 5.89
C ARG A 73 -1.32 -1.72 7.10
N ILE A 74 -2.19 -0.73 7.16
CA ILE A 74 -2.31 0.16 8.31
C ILE A 74 -2.95 -0.58 9.49
N THR A 75 -2.22 -0.61 10.60
CA THR A 75 -2.64 -1.22 11.86
C THR A 75 -3.12 -0.17 12.86
N VAL A 76 -3.75 -0.62 13.94
CA VAL A 76 -4.17 0.28 15.04
C VAL A 76 -2.97 1.07 15.57
N GLU A 77 -1.82 0.42 15.72
CA GLU A 77 -0.60 1.05 16.23
C GLU A 77 -0.12 2.19 15.32
N ASP A 78 -0.20 2.01 14.00
CA ASP A 78 0.17 3.03 13.02
C ASP A 78 -0.72 4.28 13.16
N VAL A 79 -2.03 4.08 13.32
CA VAL A 79 -3.01 5.16 13.51
C VAL A 79 -2.81 5.88 14.84
N GLU A 80 -2.61 5.13 15.93
CA GLU A 80 -2.36 5.73 17.26
C GLU A 80 -1.07 6.53 17.29
N LYS A 81 -0.04 6.08 16.56
CA LYS A 81 1.22 6.80 16.41
C LYS A 81 1.01 8.08 15.60
N ALA A 82 0.34 8.01 14.46
CA ALA A 82 0.03 9.16 13.63
C ALA A 82 -0.83 10.20 14.38
N ALA A 83 -1.79 9.77 15.20
CA ALA A 83 -2.59 10.65 16.05
C ALA A 83 -1.72 11.43 17.05
N LYS A 84 -0.78 10.75 17.72
CA LYS A 84 0.14 11.39 18.67
C LYS A 84 1.08 12.39 18.01
N GLU A 85 1.49 12.11 16.77
CA GLU A 85 2.34 13.01 15.99
C GLU A 85 1.55 14.25 15.52
N GLN A 86 0.25 14.13 15.23
CA GLN A 86 -0.62 15.26 14.82
C GLN A 86 -0.95 16.23 15.97
N ASP A 87 -1.07 15.76 17.21
CA ASP A 87 -1.29 16.60 18.40
C ASP A 87 0.00 17.25 18.95
N GLY A 88 1.16 16.88 18.39
CA GLY A 88 2.48 17.26 18.91
C GLY A 88 3.10 18.54 18.34
N GLU A 89 2.39 19.30 17.52
CA GLU A 89 2.92 20.46 16.76
C GLU A 89 2.35 21.82 17.21
#